data_AF-A0AAV3H855-F1
#
_entry.id   AF-A0AAV3H855-F1
#
_cell.length_a   1.000
_cell.length_b   1.000
_cell.length_c   1.000
_cell.angle_alpha   90.00
_cell.angle_beta   90.00
_cell.angle_gamma   90.00
#
_symmetry.space_group_name_H-M   'P 1'
#
loop_
_entity.id
_entity.type
_entity.pdbx_description
1 polymer ?
#
loop_
_entity_poly.entity_id
_entity_poly.type
_entity_poly.pdbx_seq_one_letter_code
_entity_poly.pdbx_strand_id
1 'polypeptide(L)' 'MTPDIILQRTGIDVRAVEQGDDAWHKLRLGVITASEIHNVIAKPRSGKKWPDMKMSYFHTLLAEVCTGVA' A
#
# COMPACT_ATOMS: atom_id res chain seq x y z
N MET A 1 -2.69 -16.48 -5.96
CA MET A 1 -3.28 -15.63 -4.92
C MET A 1 -4.68 -16.14 -4.64
N THR A 2 -4.99 -16.56 -3.41
CA THR A 2 -6.30 -17.10 -3.01
C THR A 2 -6.76 -16.47 -1.69
N PRO A 3 -8.06 -16.46 -1.38
CA PRO A 3 -8.56 -16.01 -0.08
C PRO A 3 -7.89 -16.71 1.10
N ASP A 4 -7.57 -18.01 0.99
CA ASP A 4 -6.95 -18.77 2.08
C ASP A 4 -5.53 -18.29 2.41
N ILE A 5 -4.76 -17.85 1.40
CA ILE A 5 -3.43 -17.26 1.62
C ILE A 5 -3.57 -15.92 2.36
N ILE A 6 -4.56 -15.09 2.00
CA ILE A 6 -4.82 -13.82 2.70
C ILE A 6 -5.19 -14.11 4.15
N LEU A 7 -6.17 -14.99 4.37
CA LEU A 7 -6.62 -15.39 5.69
C LEU A 7 -5.48 -15.93 6.56
N GLN A 8 -4.62 -16.79 6.02
CA GLN A 8 -3.47 -17.34 6.74
C GLN A 8 -2.45 -16.26 7.14
N ARG A 9 -2.26 -15.23 6.31
CA ARG A 9 -1.23 -14.20 6.51
C ARG A 9 -1.69 -13.02 7.34
N THR A 10 -2.98 -12.71 7.32
CA THR A 10 -3.53 -11.48 7.94
C THR A 10 -4.61 -11.76 8.98
N GLY A 11 -5.15 -12.98 9.03
CA GLY A 11 -6.32 -13.32 9.85
C GLY A 11 -7.63 -12.72 9.33
N ILE A 12 -7.65 -12.17 8.12
CA ILE A 12 -8.81 -11.49 7.52
C ILE A 12 -9.40 -12.35 6.40
N ASP A 13 -10.68 -12.70 6.50
CA ASP A 13 -11.41 -13.30 5.38
C ASP A 13 -11.83 -12.20 4.38
N VAL A 14 -11.10 -12.12 3.26
CA VAL A 14 -11.33 -11.11 2.21
C VAL A 14 -12.74 -11.17 1.61
N ARG A 15 -13.45 -12.30 1.73
CA ARG A 15 -14.80 -12.45 1.17
C ARG A 15 -15.85 -11.66 1.94
N ALA A 16 -15.55 -11.28 3.19
CA ALA A 16 -16.42 -10.53 4.08
C ALA A 16 -16.02 -9.05 4.20
N VAL A 17 -15.01 -8.59 3.45
CA VAL A 17 -14.50 -7.22 3.52
C VAL A 17 -15.26 -6.32 2.56
N GLU A 18 -15.81 -5.22 3.07
CA GLU A 18 -16.40 -4.16 2.27
C GLU A 18 -15.44 -2.95 2.20
N GLN A 19 -15.61 -2.13 1.16
CA GLN A 19 -14.75 -0.96 0.96
C GLN A 19 -15.00 0.07 2.07
N GLY A 20 -13.93 0.45 2.77
CA GLY A 20 -13.97 1.43 3.87
C GLY A 20 -13.98 0.80 5.25
N ASP A 21 -14.10 -0.52 5.37
CA ASP A 21 -14.00 -1.22 6.64
C ASP A 21 -12.58 -1.14 7.24
N ASP A 22 -12.48 -1.31 8.56
CA ASP A 22 -11.19 -1.45 9.25
C ASP A 22 -10.33 -2.56 8.64
N ALA A 23 -10.94 -3.69 8.27
CA ALA A 23 -10.27 -4.80 7.61
C ALA A 23 -9.76 -4.42 6.21
N TRP A 24 -10.53 -3.60 5.48
CA TRP A 24 -10.12 -3.08 4.17
C TRP A 24 -8.90 -2.18 4.27
N HIS A 25 -8.86 -1.29 5.27
CA HIS A 25 -7.68 -0.46 5.55
C HIS A 25 -6.47 -1.32 5.94
N LYS A 26 -6.64 -2.31 6.83
CA LYS A 26 -5.56 -3.21 7.25
C LYS A 26 -4.95 -4.01 6.09
N LEU A 27 -5.77 -4.51 5.17
CA LEU A 27 -5.30 -5.24 3.99
C LEU A 27 -4.48 -4.38 3.02
N ARG A 28 -4.52 -3.05 3.15
CA ARG A 28 -3.86 -2.10 2.25
C ARG A 28 -2.59 -1.47 2.84
N LEU A 29 -2.30 -1.69 4.13
CA LEU A 29 -1.09 -1.16 4.78
C LEU A 29 0.18 -1.63 4.07
N GLY A 30 1.01 -0.69 3.63
CA GLY A 30 2.26 -0.97 2.92
C GLY A 30 2.08 -1.50 1.49
N VAL A 31 0.84 -1.59 0.99
CA VAL A 31 0.54 -2.09 -0.35
C VAL A 31 0.55 -0.93 -1.34
N ILE A 32 1.18 -1.10 -2.50
CA ILE A 32 1.07 -0.13 -3.58
C ILE A 32 -0.36 -0.17 -4.14
N THR A 33 -1.14 0.87 -3.87
CA THR A 33 -2.54 0.95 -4.29
C THR A 33 -2.69 1.66 -5.64
N ALA A 34 -3.80 1.38 -6.33
CA ALA A 34 -4.06 1.96 -7.65
C ALA A 34 -4.18 3.49 -7.64
N SER A 35 -4.69 4.09 -6.57
CA SER A 35 -4.79 5.56 -6.44
C SER A 35 -3.41 6.23 -6.35
N GLU A 36 -2.43 5.57 -5.72
CA GLU A 36 -1.12 6.15 -5.44
C GLU A 36 -0.01 5.71 -6.40
N ILE A 37 -0.30 4.81 -7.34
CA ILE A 37 0.70 4.27 -8.30
C ILE A 37 1.37 5.36 -9.14
N HIS A 38 0.69 6.49 -9.34
CA HIS A 38 1.22 7.63 -10.08
C HIS A 38 2.51 8.19 -9.45
N ASN A 39 2.68 8.09 -8.13
CA ASN A 39 3.92 8.42 -7.43
C ASN A 39 5.06 7.45 -7.77
N VAL A 40 4.76 6.15 -7.86
CA VAL A 40 5.75 5.09 -8.10
C VAL A 40 6.34 5.17 -9.50
N ILE A 41 5.53 5.53 -10.50
CA ILE A 41 5.96 5.63 -11.90
C ILE A 41 6.50 7.02 -12.27
N ALA A 42 6.46 7.98 -11.33
CA ALA A 42 6.95 9.33 -11.55
C ALA A 42 8.43 9.32 -11.96
N LYS A 43 8.75 10.08 -13.01
CA LYS A 43 10.11 10.24 -13.56
C LYS A 43 10.63 11.64 -13.24
N PRO A 44 11.94 11.79 -12.98
CA PRO A 44 12.52 13.12 -12.83
C PRO A 44 12.52 13.86 -14.17
N ARG A 45 12.51 15.19 -14.12
CA ARG A 45 12.66 16.04 -15.32
C ARG A 45 14.02 15.87 -15.99
N SER A 46 15.06 15.57 -15.21
CA SER A 46 16.42 15.27 -15.67
C SER A 46 17.16 14.39 -14.66
N GLY A 47 18.18 13.66 -15.13
CA GLY A 47 18.97 12.76 -14.29
C GLY A 47 18.24 11.46 -13.92
N LYS A 48 18.67 10.82 -12.82
CA LYS A 48 18.18 9.49 -12.39
C LYS A 48 17.62 9.46 -10.96
N LYS A 49 17.70 10.57 -10.21
CA LYS A 49 17.16 10.66 -8.85
C LYS A 49 15.64 10.53 -8.89
N TRP A 50 15.04 9.86 -7.92
CA TRP A 50 13.59 9.81 -7.80
C TRP A 50 13.02 11.20 -7.47
N PRO A 51 11.86 11.58 -8.06
CA PRO A 51 11.14 12.80 -7.68
C PRO A 51 10.70 12.78 -6.22
N ASP A 52 10.50 13.96 -5.65
CA ASP A 52 10.11 14.11 -4.24
C ASP A 52 8.79 13.39 -3.92
N MET A 53 7.81 13.40 -4.82
CA MET A 53 6.55 12.67 -4.62
C MET A 53 6.75 11.15 -4.51
N LYS A 54 7.70 10.60 -5.27
CA LYS A 54 8.04 9.17 -5.22
C LYS A 54 8.73 8.81 -3.91
N MET A 55 9.63 9.68 -3.44
CA MET A 55 10.28 9.53 -2.13
C MET A 55 9.29 9.69 -0.97
N SER A 56 8.35 10.63 -1.07
CA SER A 56 7.30 10.85 -0.08
C SER A 56 6.45 9.59 0.08
N TYR A 57 5.90 9.08 -1.02
CA TYR A 57 5.09 7.86 -0.98
C TYR A 57 5.90 6.62 -0.56
N PHE A 58 7.18 6.55 -0.91
CA PHE A 58 8.08 5.51 -0.41
C PHE A 58 8.18 5.53 1.13
N HIS A 59 8.38 6.70 1.74
CA HIS A 59 8.41 6.81 3.20
C HIS A 59 7.04 6.55 3.83
N THR A 60 5.94 6.96 3.19
CA THR A 60 4.57 6.65 3.65
C THR A 60 4.35 5.14 3.76
N LEU A 61 4.65 4.37 2.70
CA LEU A 61 4.46 2.92 2.73
C LEU A 61 5.36 2.24 3.77
N LEU A 62 6.60 2.71 3.93
CA LEU A 62 7.48 2.20 5.00
C LEU A 62 6.92 2.50 6.39
N ALA A 63 6.38 3.70 6.59
CA ALA A 63 5.76 4.08 7.85
C ALA A 63 4.56 3.18 8.16
N GLU A 64 3.65 2.96 7.21
CA GLU A 64 2.49 2.07 7.37
C GLU A 64 2.89 0.64 7.79
N VAL A 65 3.97 0.10 7.21
CA VAL A 65 4.51 -1.21 7.59
C VAL A 65 5.06 -1.21 9.01
N CYS A 66 5.77 -0.15 9.40
CA CYS A 66 6.42 -0.06 10.71
C CYS A 66 5.45 0.29 11.85
N THR A 67 4.37 1.02 11.57
CA THR A 67 3.43 1.51 12.58
C THR A 67 2.14 0.70 12.63
N GLY A 68 1.79 -0.02 11.56
CA GLY A 68 0.53 -0.75 11.45
C GLY A 68 -0.70 0.14 11.34
N VAL A 69 -0.52 1.43 10.98
CA VAL A 69 -1.60 2.41 10.80
C VAL A 69 -1.37 3.25 9.54
N ALA A 70 -2.47 3.64 8.89
CA ALA A 70 -2.53 4.52 7.73
C ALA A 70 -3.20 5.85 8.10
#